data_AF-A0A2E8HNK1-F1
#
_entry.id   AF-A0A2E8HNK1-F1
#
_cell.length_a   1.000
_cell.length_b   1.000
_cell.length_c   1.000
_cell.angle_alpha   90.00
_cell.angle_beta   90.00
_cell.angle_gamma   90.00
#
_symmetry.space_group_name_H-M   'P 1'
#
loop_
_entity.id
_entity.type
_entity.pdbx_description
1 polymer ?
#
loop_
_entity_poly.entity_id
_entity_poly.type
_entity_poly.pdbx_seq_one_letter_code
_entity_poly.pdbx_strand_id
1 'polypeptide(L)'
;MEAARSRSADYSLVEIDVKDPDSNIDVVILGGGLAGCALAIQLQQSIPDVEVSILEKRSLPFPDAAHKVGESTIEVGAHYFTSVLDLSHQLRTCKLEKLGLRYFFNNGQNAPISERLEFGQVYFPPIPSYNFDRGRMENLLVHECVLREIDYLGGCRVKSIDLDKDGHTVTYGRDGMTQTIRARWVVDASGRAGILKRKLVPCHRIGLVL
;
A
#
# COMPACT_ATOMS: atom_id res chain seq x y z
N MET A 1 -13.98 -8.49 -35.20
CA MET A 1 -12.69 -8.20 -34.55
C MET A 1 -12.62 -6.71 -34.34
N GLU A 2 -13.06 -6.25 -33.17
CA GLU A 2 -13.02 -4.83 -32.81
C GLU A 2 -12.12 -4.72 -31.57
N ALA A 3 -10.97 -4.06 -31.74
CA ALA A 3 -9.94 -3.96 -30.74
C ALA A 3 -10.46 -3.18 -29.53
N ALA A 4 -10.42 -3.82 -28.36
CA ALA A 4 -10.72 -3.20 -27.09
C ALA A 4 -9.73 -2.04 -26.85
N ARG A 5 -10.21 -0.81 -27.04
CA ARG A 5 -9.49 0.40 -26.64
C ARG A 5 -9.35 0.37 -25.11
N SER A 6 -8.13 0.23 -24.62
CA SER A 6 -7.79 0.39 -23.21
C SER A 6 -8.15 1.82 -22.79
N ARG A 7 -9.24 1.99 -22.03
CA ARG A 7 -9.45 3.23 -21.30
C ARG A 7 -8.44 3.26 -20.17
N SER A 8 -7.30 3.90 -20.40
CA SER A 8 -6.42 4.36 -19.33
C SER A 8 -7.27 5.20 -18.37
N ALA A 9 -7.32 4.81 -17.10
CA ALA A 9 -7.89 5.67 -16.08
C ALA A 9 -7.13 7.00 -16.12
N ASP A 10 -7.86 8.09 -16.29
CA ASP A 10 -7.30 9.43 -16.38
C ASP A 10 -6.91 9.88 -14.96
N TYR A 11 -5.65 9.65 -14.59
CA TYR A 11 -5.05 10.02 -13.32
C TYR A 11 -4.53 11.47 -13.35
N SER A 12 -5.32 12.40 -13.87
CA SER A 12 -4.97 13.81 -13.85
C SER A 12 -4.76 14.27 -12.40
N LEU A 13 -3.59 14.88 -12.18
CA LEU A 13 -3.06 15.28 -10.88
C LEU A 13 -4.09 16.18 -10.19
N VAL A 14 -4.71 15.66 -9.12
CA VAL A 14 -5.42 16.51 -8.16
C VAL A 14 -4.36 17.39 -7.51
N GLU A 15 -4.44 18.70 -7.70
CA GLU A 15 -3.65 19.64 -6.90
C GLU A 15 -4.11 19.49 -5.44
N ILE A 16 -3.25 18.91 -4.61
CA ILE A 16 -3.52 18.64 -3.20
C ILE A 16 -3.17 19.89 -2.41
N ASP A 17 -4.17 20.46 -1.75
CA ASP A 17 -4.01 21.64 -0.91
C ASP A 17 -3.17 21.28 0.33
N VAL A 18 -2.11 22.05 0.57
CA VAL A 18 -1.16 21.79 1.66
C VAL A 18 -1.71 22.40 2.94
N LYS A 19 -2.14 21.55 3.90
CA LYS A 19 -2.56 22.02 5.24
C LYS A 19 -1.39 22.71 5.98
N ASP A 20 -1.76 23.69 6.81
CA ASP A 20 -0.84 24.50 7.64
C ASP A 20 0.01 23.60 8.56
N PRO A 21 1.36 23.68 8.52
CA PRO A 21 2.25 22.86 9.34
C PRO A 21 2.10 23.02 10.86
N ASP A 22 1.40 24.06 11.34
CA ASP A 22 1.10 24.26 12.77
C ASP A 22 -0.22 23.62 13.24
N SER A 23 -0.99 23.01 12.33
CA SER A 23 -2.18 22.23 12.70
C SER A 23 -1.79 20.88 13.31
N ASN A 24 -2.29 20.59 14.51
CA ASN A 24 -2.02 19.33 15.19
C ASN A 24 -2.98 18.26 14.67
N ILE A 25 -2.51 17.41 13.76
CA ILE A 25 -3.33 16.33 13.18
C ILE A 25 -3.41 15.11 14.11
N ASP A 26 -4.41 14.25 13.92
CA ASP A 26 -4.56 13.06 14.75
C ASP A 26 -3.50 11.98 14.45
N VAL A 27 -3.31 11.65 13.17
CA VAL A 27 -2.47 10.52 12.76
C VAL A 27 -1.62 10.86 11.54
N VAL A 28 -0.30 10.74 11.67
CA VAL A 28 0.61 10.73 10.52
C VAL A 28 1.08 9.31 10.22
N ILE A 29 0.93 8.88 8.96
CA ILE A 29 1.33 7.56 8.48
C ILE A 29 2.56 7.70 7.60
N LEU A 30 3.64 7.00 7.95
CA LEU A 30 4.90 7.04 7.23
C LEU A 30 4.92 5.94 6.17
N GLY A 31 4.59 6.26 4.92
CA GLY A 31 4.54 5.34 3.78
C GLY A 31 3.14 5.19 3.20
N GLY A 32 2.96 5.58 1.94
CA GLY A 32 1.71 5.52 1.17
C GLY A 32 1.66 4.33 0.22
N GLY A 33 2.10 3.17 0.70
CA GLY A 33 1.88 1.90 0.00
C GLY A 33 0.56 1.24 0.43
N LEU A 34 0.39 -0.01 0.02
CA LEU A 34 -0.79 -0.82 0.35
C LEU A 34 -1.21 -0.76 1.83
N ALA A 35 -0.27 -0.91 2.76
CA ALA A 35 -0.58 -0.90 4.20
C ALA A 35 -0.99 0.49 4.72
N GLY A 36 -0.29 1.54 4.29
CA GLY A 36 -0.55 2.89 4.78
C GLY A 36 -1.88 3.44 4.28
N CYS A 37 -2.16 3.29 2.98
CA CYS A 37 -3.44 3.70 2.41
C CYS A 37 -4.60 2.87 2.96
N ALA A 38 -4.45 1.55 3.09
CA ALA A 38 -5.50 0.69 3.67
C ALA A 38 -5.84 1.10 5.11
N LEU A 39 -4.81 1.37 5.94
CA LEU A 39 -5.02 1.85 7.30
C LEU A 39 -5.74 3.20 7.31
N ALA A 40 -5.31 4.15 6.48
CA ALA A 40 -5.93 5.47 6.44
C ALA A 40 -7.42 5.41 6.05
N ILE A 41 -7.75 4.62 5.02
CA ILE A 41 -9.14 4.38 4.60
C ILE A 41 -9.94 3.78 5.76
N GLN A 42 -9.41 2.75 6.43
CA GLN A 42 -10.11 2.09 7.54
C GLN A 42 -10.28 3.00 8.76
N LEU A 43 -9.28 3.84 9.07
CA LEU A 43 -9.37 4.83 10.16
C LEU A 43 -10.51 5.81 9.87
N GLN A 44 -10.55 6.38 8.66
CA GLN A 44 -11.59 7.31 8.26
C GLN A 44 -12.99 6.68 8.27
N GLN A 45 -13.13 5.41 7.88
CA GLN A 45 -14.41 4.67 8.00
C GLN A 45 -14.85 4.47 9.46
N SER A 46 -13.90 4.29 10.37
CA SER A 46 -14.18 3.96 11.77
C SER A 46 -14.37 5.20 12.64
N ILE A 47 -13.72 6.30 12.29
CA ILE A 47 -13.70 7.57 13.02
C ILE A 47 -13.88 8.68 11.98
N PRO A 48 -15.11 9.11 11.66
CA PRO A 48 -15.38 10.00 10.54
C PRO A 48 -14.60 11.33 10.55
N ASP A 49 -14.32 11.87 11.74
CA ASP A 49 -13.66 13.17 11.91
C ASP A 49 -12.14 13.06 12.15
N VAL A 50 -11.54 11.88 11.95
CA VAL A 50 -10.09 11.69 12.19
C VAL A 50 -9.25 12.38 11.12
N GLU A 51 -8.32 13.22 11.53
CA GLU A 51 -7.37 13.84 10.60
C GLU A 51 -6.17 12.92 10.33
N VAL A 52 -6.03 12.48 9.09
CA VAL A 52 -4.95 11.57 8.67
C VAL A 52 -4.13 12.19 7.55
N SER A 53 -2.80 12.24 7.75
CA SER A 53 -1.84 12.57 6.69
C SER A 53 -0.91 11.40 6.40
N ILE A 54 -0.68 11.10 5.12
CA ILE A 54 0.24 10.06 4.64
C ILE A 54 1.46 10.72 4.01
N LEU A 55 2.67 10.37 4.48
CA LEU A 55 3.93 10.80 3.88
C LEU A 55 4.53 9.66 3.06
N GLU A 56 4.52 9.78 1.73
CA GLU A 56 5.10 8.80 0.82
C GLU A 56 6.33 9.33 0.10
N LYS A 57 7.42 8.55 0.14
CA LYS A 57 8.69 8.91 -0.50
C LYS A 57 8.58 8.99 -2.03
N ARG A 58 7.87 8.05 -2.66
CA ARG A 58 7.74 8.02 -4.13
C ARG A 58 6.80 9.12 -4.61
N SER A 59 7.09 9.65 -5.79
CA SER A 59 6.15 10.51 -6.51
C SER A 59 5.07 9.68 -7.19
N LEU A 60 3.89 10.26 -7.34
CA LEU A 60 2.78 9.69 -8.10
C LEU A 60 2.88 10.08 -9.59
N PRO A 61 2.24 9.31 -10.50
CA PRO A 61 1.66 7.99 -10.25
C PRO A 61 2.75 6.92 -10.08
N PHE A 62 2.43 5.84 -9.37
CA PHE A 62 3.35 4.69 -9.32
C PHE A 62 3.36 3.97 -10.66
N PRO A 63 4.52 3.45 -11.10
CA PRO A 63 4.58 2.65 -12.32
C PRO A 63 3.80 1.35 -12.16
N ASP A 64 3.16 0.91 -13.23
CA ASP A 64 2.67 -0.48 -13.35
C ASP A 64 3.85 -1.45 -13.13
N ALA A 65 3.57 -2.64 -12.63
CA ALA A 65 4.58 -3.62 -12.26
C ALA A 65 5.71 -3.01 -11.42
N ALA A 66 5.36 -2.28 -10.34
CA ALA A 66 6.26 -1.48 -9.49
C ALA A 66 7.44 -2.22 -8.79
N HIS A 67 7.78 -3.43 -9.23
CA HIS A 67 8.82 -4.31 -8.68
C HIS A 67 8.68 -4.50 -7.16
N LYS A 68 7.42 -4.64 -6.71
CA LYS A 68 7.09 -4.97 -5.32
C LYS A 68 6.50 -6.37 -5.26
N VAL A 69 7.02 -7.20 -4.36
CA VAL A 69 6.48 -8.56 -4.08
C VAL A 69 5.20 -8.49 -3.25
N GLY A 70 4.37 -9.53 -3.33
CA GLY A 70 3.09 -9.62 -2.59
C GLY A 70 1.88 -9.24 -3.44
N GLU A 71 1.82 -9.77 -4.66
CA GLU A 71 0.71 -9.57 -5.61
C GLU A 71 -0.45 -10.53 -5.36
N SER A 72 -0.18 -11.65 -4.70
CA SER A 72 -1.17 -12.69 -4.45
C SER A 72 -1.81 -12.53 -3.09
N THR A 73 -3.13 -12.55 -3.06
CA THR A 73 -3.90 -12.63 -1.81
C THR A 73 -4.40 -14.04 -1.55
N ILE A 74 -4.79 -14.27 -0.29
CA ILE A 74 -5.70 -15.33 0.11
C ILE A 74 -7.07 -14.72 0.39
N GLU A 75 -8.06 -15.55 0.66
CA GLU A 75 -9.47 -15.20 0.83
C GLU A 75 -9.67 -14.09 1.88
N VAL A 76 -8.95 -14.14 3.01
CA VAL A 76 -9.05 -13.08 4.04
C VAL A 76 -8.54 -11.72 3.55
N GLY A 77 -7.49 -11.72 2.74
CA GLY A 77 -6.95 -10.49 2.14
C GLY A 77 -7.90 -9.93 1.09
N ALA A 78 -8.47 -10.80 0.26
CA ALA A 78 -9.48 -10.42 -0.71
C ALA A 78 -10.73 -9.84 -0.02
N HIS A 79 -11.23 -10.49 1.04
CA HIS A 79 -12.34 -10.02 1.85
C HIS A 79 -12.05 -8.67 2.51
N TYR A 80 -10.85 -8.48 3.05
CA TYR A 80 -10.45 -7.21 3.63
C TYR A 80 -10.56 -6.06 2.62
N PHE A 81 -9.98 -6.22 1.42
CA PHE A 81 -10.04 -5.15 0.41
C PHE A 81 -11.45 -4.93 -0.15
N THR A 82 -12.21 -6.00 -0.41
CA THR A 82 -13.52 -5.87 -1.07
C THR A 82 -14.64 -5.48 -0.12
N SER A 83 -14.60 -5.95 1.14
CA SER A 83 -15.72 -5.87 2.07
C SER A 83 -15.42 -4.97 3.26
N VAL A 84 -14.21 -5.06 3.84
CA VAL A 84 -13.84 -4.21 5.00
C VAL A 84 -13.54 -2.79 4.54
N LEU A 85 -12.73 -2.63 3.50
CA LEU A 85 -12.44 -1.31 2.92
C LEU A 85 -13.51 -0.85 1.91
N ASP A 86 -14.47 -1.71 1.59
CA ASP A 86 -15.56 -1.46 0.62
C ASP A 86 -15.07 -1.04 -0.78
N LEU A 87 -14.02 -1.70 -1.29
CA LEU A 87 -13.42 -1.38 -2.60
C LEU A 87 -13.82 -2.35 -3.71
N SER A 88 -14.85 -3.16 -3.50
CA SER A 88 -15.23 -4.22 -4.44
C SER A 88 -15.45 -3.73 -5.87
N HIS A 89 -16.09 -2.56 -6.03
CA HIS A 89 -16.40 -1.95 -7.32
C HIS A 89 -15.13 -1.48 -8.04
N GLN A 90 -14.27 -0.76 -7.34
CA GLN A 90 -13.06 -0.14 -7.88
C GLN A 90 -12.03 -1.20 -8.25
N LEU A 91 -11.93 -2.26 -7.45
CA LEU A 91 -10.99 -3.35 -7.71
C LEU A 91 -11.35 -4.20 -8.94
N ARG A 92 -12.55 -4.08 -9.51
CA ARG A 92 -12.97 -4.90 -10.67
C ARG A 92 -12.04 -4.78 -11.87
N THR A 93 -11.40 -3.62 -12.07
CA THR A 93 -10.55 -3.37 -13.24
C THR A 93 -9.09 -3.77 -13.03
N CYS A 94 -8.65 -3.94 -11.78
CA CYS A 94 -7.24 -4.20 -11.43
C CYS A 94 -6.99 -5.56 -10.75
N LYS A 95 -8.04 -6.29 -10.38
CA LYS A 95 -7.95 -7.63 -9.78
C LYS A 95 -8.06 -8.72 -10.84
N LEU A 96 -7.28 -9.78 -10.68
CA LEU A 96 -7.42 -11.04 -11.42
C LEU A 96 -7.86 -12.12 -10.44
N GLU A 97 -8.96 -12.81 -10.73
CA GLU A 97 -9.41 -13.92 -9.90
C GLU A 97 -8.38 -15.05 -9.89
N LYS A 98 -8.13 -15.58 -8.69
CA LYS A 98 -7.09 -16.58 -8.45
C LYS A 98 -7.72 -17.96 -8.30
N LEU A 99 -7.32 -18.88 -9.19
CA LEU A 99 -7.65 -20.31 -9.13
C LEU A 99 -6.75 -21.05 -8.12
N GLY A 100 -6.81 -20.62 -6.85
CA GLY A 100 -6.04 -21.23 -5.77
C GLY A 100 -4.52 -21.26 -5.98
N LEU A 101 -3.86 -22.17 -5.27
CA LEU A 101 -2.44 -22.49 -5.42
C LEU A 101 -2.30 -23.77 -6.25
N ARG A 102 -1.27 -23.81 -7.12
CA ARG A 102 -0.94 -24.96 -7.93
C ARG A 102 0.52 -25.33 -7.72
N TYR A 103 0.77 -26.59 -7.40
CA TYR A 103 2.09 -27.14 -7.13
C TYR A 103 2.39 -28.20 -8.18
N PHE A 104 3.58 -28.14 -8.78
CA PHE A 104 4.05 -29.11 -9.75
C PHE A 104 5.25 -29.87 -9.16
N PHE A 105 5.04 -31.12 -8.81
CA PHE A 105 6.06 -31.96 -8.19
C PHE A 105 6.92 -32.63 -9.25
N ASN A 106 8.24 -32.52 -9.07
CA ASN A 106 9.22 -33.00 -10.02
C ASN A 106 9.61 -34.48 -9.79
N ASN A 107 9.19 -35.08 -8.67
CA ASN A 107 9.55 -36.44 -8.27
C ASN A 107 11.06 -36.76 -8.40
N GLY A 108 11.92 -35.78 -8.08
CA GLY A 108 13.38 -35.91 -8.20
C GLY A 108 13.95 -35.78 -9.63
N GLN A 109 13.11 -35.51 -10.63
CA GLN A 109 13.50 -35.34 -12.03
C GLN A 109 13.03 -33.99 -12.58
N ASN A 110 13.87 -33.29 -13.33
CA ASN A 110 13.49 -31.99 -13.90
C ASN A 110 12.73 -32.14 -15.25
N ALA A 111 11.75 -33.05 -15.31
CA ALA A 111 10.92 -33.26 -16.50
C ALA A 111 10.14 -31.98 -16.88
N PRO A 112 9.66 -31.84 -18.13
CA PRO A 112 8.80 -30.73 -18.55
C PRO A 112 7.60 -30.54 -17.60
N ILE A 113 7.20 -29.29 -17.33
CA ILE A 113 6.15 -28.98 -16.36
C ILE A 113 4.80 -29.66 -16.69
N SER A 114 4.52 -29.88 -17.97
CA SER A 114 3.32 -30.57 -18.47
C SER A 114 3.26 -32.05 -18.10
N GLU A 115 4.38 -32.65 -17.70
CA GLU A 115 4.49 -34.06 -17.34
C GLU A 115 4.59 -34.26 -15.82
N ARG A 116 4.60 -33.17 -15.05
CA ARG A 116 4.71 -33.21 -13.59
C ARG A 116 3.37 -33.49 -12.94
N LEU A 117 3.41 -34.19 -11.81
CA LEU A 117 2.24 -34.33 -10.95
C LEU A 117 1.82 -32.95 -10.45
N GLU A 118 0.59 -32.58 -10.75
CA GLU A 118 0.00 -31.34 -10.29
C GLU A 118 -0.87 -31.58 -9.05
N PHE A 119 -0.72 -30.73 -8.04
CA PHE A 119 -1.68 -30.56 -6.96
C PHE A 119 -2.22 -29.14 -6.98
N GLY A 120 -3.53 -28.99 -7.18
CA GLY A 120 -4.17 -27.69 -7.29
C GLY A 120 -5.67 -27.78 -7.44
N GLN A 121 -6.31 -26.62 -7.44
CA GLN A 121 -7.75 -26.51 -7.63
C GLN A 121 -8.11 -26.63 -9.12
N VAL A 122 -9.22 -27.31 -9.41
CA VAL A 122 -9.76 -27.44 -10.78
C VAL A 122 -10.81 -26.36 -11.07
N TYR A 123 -11.52 -25.89 -10.05
CA TYR A 123 -12.57 -24.89 -10.14
C TYR A 123 -12.27 -23.70 -9.24
N PHE A 124 -12.77 -22.52 -9.62
CA PHE A 124 -12.64 -21.33 -8.79
C PHE A 124 -13.31 -21.56 -7.44
N PRO A 125 -12.63 -21.28 -6.31
CA PRO A 125 -13.24 -21.42 -5.00
C PRO A 125 -14.45 -20.49 -4.85
N PRO A 126 -15.50 -20.88 -4.10
CA PRO A 126 -16.66 -20.02 -3.86
C PRO A 126 -16.32 -18.69 -3.18
N ILE A 127 -15.26 -18.68 -2.37
CA ILE A 127 -14.71 -17.47 -1.74
C ILE A 127 -13.50 -17.05 -2.57
N PRO A 128 -13.57 -15.89 -3.27
CA PRO A 128 -12.52 -15.53 -4.20
C PRO A 128 -11.27 -15.06 -3.48
N SER A 129 -10.13 -15.34 -4.10
CA SER A 129 -8.87 -14.64 -3.85
C SER A 129 -8.42 -13.97 -5.14
N TYR A 130 -7.52 -12.99 -5.03
CA TYR A 130 -7.11 -12.17 -6.17
C TYR A 130 -5.60 -12.07 -6.29
N ASN A 131 -5.13 -11.96 -7.53
CA ASN A 131 -3.82 -11.41 -7.84
C ASN A 131 -3.99 -9.96 -8.31
N PHE A 132 -3.05 -9.09 -7.93
CA PHE A 132 -3.06 -7.68 -8.25
C PHE A 132 -1.74 -7.25 -8.85
N ASP A 133 -1.79 -6.34 -9.82
CA ASP A 133 -0.61 -5.53 -10.12
C ASP A 133 -0.39 -4.51 -8.99
N ARG A 134 0.83 -4.46 -8.44
CA ARG A 134 1.12 -3.59 -7.29
C ARG A 134 1.04 -2.11 -7.59
N GLY A 135 1.45 -1.68 -8.78
CA GLY A 135 1.36 -0.28 -9.19
C GLY A 135 -0.10 0.16 -9.26
N ARG A 136 -0.91 -0.63 -10.00
CA ARG A 136 -2.34 -0.36 -10.20
C ARG A 136 -3.13 -0.39 -8.89
N MET A 137 -2.86 -1.38 -8.02
CA MET A 137 -3.51 -1.48 -6.71
C MET A 137 -3.16 -0.29 -5.80
N GLU A 138 -1.88 0.08 -5.72
CA GLU A 138 -1.46 1.20 -4.87
C GLU A 138 -1.98 2.54 -5.42
N ASN A 139 -1.96 2.77 -6.73
CA ASN A 139 -2.56 3.99 -7.32
C ASN A 139 -4.07 4.07 -7.05
N LEU A 140 -4.80 2.95 -7.12
CA LEU A 140 -6.21 2.90 -6.75
C LEU A 140 -6.42 3.29 -5.29
N LEU A 141 -5.62 2.71 -4.37
CA LEU A 141 -5.73 3.03 -2.94
C LEU A 141 -5.39 4.50 -2.66
N VAL A 142 -4.41 5.07 -3.36
CA VAL A 142 -4.09 6.50 -3.26
C VAL A 142 -5.27 7.35 -3.72
N HIS A 143 -5.88 7.00 -4.86
CA HIS A 143 -7.06 7.69 -5.36
C HIS A 143 -8.22 7.64 -4.35
N GLU A 144 -8.46 6.47 -3.75
CA GLU A 144 -9.48 6.31 -2.70
C GLU A 144 -9.17 7.14 -1.44
N CYS A 145 -7.90 7.29 -1.06
CA CYS A 145 -7.53 8.20 0.03
C CYS A 145 -7.92 9.64 -0.31
N VAL A 146 -7.55 10.12 -1.51
CA VAL A 146 -7.83 11.50 -1.95
C VAL A 146 -9.33 11.75 -2.04
N LEU A 147 -10.12 10.83 -2.59
CA LEU A 147 -11.59 10.95 -2.65
C LEU A 147 -12.25 11.04 -1.26
N ARG A 148 -11.59 10.50 -0.24
CA ARG A 148 -12.02 10.53 1.17
C ARG A 148 -11.44 11.71 1.95
N GLU A 149 -10.83 12.66 1.26
CA GLU A 149 -10.20 13.85 1.85
C GLU A 149 -9.07 13.52 2.84
N ILE A 150 -8.48 12.32 2.73
CA ILE A 150 -7.26 11.96 3.46
C ILE A 150 -6.09 12.69 2.80
N ASP A 151 -5.30 13.39 3.61
CA ASP A 151 -4.16 14.15 3.13
C ASP A 151 -3.04 13.18 2.69
N TYR A 152 -2.71 13.19 1.40
CA TYR A 152 -1.70 12.31 0.83
C TYR A 152 -0.56 13.12 0.22
N LEU A 153 0.61 13.08 0.84
CA LEU A 153 1.78 13.83 0.42
C LEU A 153 2.81 12.89 -0.23
N GLY A 154 2.76 12.81 -1.56
CA GLY A 154 3.77 12.12 -2.38
C GLY A 154 5.08 12.90 -2.50
N GLY A 155 6.16 12.22 -2.88
CA GLY A 155 7.50 12.83 -2.99
C GLY A 155 8.10 13.29 -1.65
N CYS A 156 7.53 12.84 -0.53
CA CYS A 156 7.88 13.25 0.81
C CYS A 156 8.85 12.27 1.47
N ARG A 157 10.09 12.72 1.71
CA ARG A 157 11.09 11.91 2.41
C ARG A 157 11.17 12.31 3.87
N VAL A 158 10.70 11.45 4.76
CA VAL A 158 10.90 11.58 6.21
C VAL A 158 12.40 11.66 6.54
N LYS A 159 12.79 12.69 7.31
CA LYS A 159 14.17 12.97 7.73
C LYS A 159 14.39 12.64 9.21
N SER A 160 13.49 13.09 10.07
CA SER A 160 13.53 12.82 11.52
C SER A 160 12.12 12.70 12.09
N ILE A 161 12.04 12.08 13.26
CA ILE A 161 10.82 11.91 14.04
C ILE A 161 11.20 12.22 15.47
N ASP A 162 10.58 13.18 16.11
CA ASP A 162 10.79 13.54 17.51
C ASP A 162 9.54 13.12 18.29
N LEU A 163 9.74 12.15 19.19
CA LEU A 163 8.66 11.52 19.94
C LEU A 163 8.55 12.18 21.31
N ASP A 164 7.43 12.85 21.56
CA ASP A 164 7.07 13.42 22.87
C ASP A 164 5.78 12.79 23.42
N LYS A 165 5.51 13.03 24.72
CA LYS A 165 4.27 12.65 25.42
C LYS A 165 3.06 13.44 24.93
N ASP A 166 3.25 14.70 24.55
CA ASP A 166 2.18 15.64 24.18
C ASP A 166 2.00 15.76 22.65
N GLY A 167 2.50 14.79 21.90
CA GLY A 167 2.47 14.77 20.44
C GLY A 167 3.86 14.62 19.82
N HIS A 168 3.90 14.13 18.60
CA HIS A 168 5.12 13.81 17.88
C HIS A 168 5.32 14.78 16.73
N THR A 169 6.57 15.14 16.44
CA THR A 169 6.92 15.98 15.29
C THR A 169 7.64 15.13 14.26
N VAL A 170 7.16 15.14 13.02
CA VAL A 170 7.81 14.49 11.88
C VAL A 170 8.36 15.56 10.95
N THR A 171 9.67 15.56 10.76
CA THR A 171 10.34 16.43 9.79
C THR A 171 10.54 15.66 8.49
N TYR A 172 10.10 16.22 7.37
CA TYR A 172 10.22 15.62 6.05
C TYR A 172 10.70 16.63 5.01
N GLY A 173 11.26 16.12 3.92
CA GLY A 173 11.62 16.93 2.75
C GLY A 173 10.65 16.70 1.60
N ARG A 174 10.25 17.78 0.94
CA ARG A 174 9.39 17.78 -0.25
C ARG A 174 9.77 18.97 -1.12
N ASP A 175 9.90 18.78 -2.44
CA ASP A 175 10.18 19.84 -3.41
C ASP A 175 11.39 20.73 -3.05
N GLY A 176 12.45 20.11 -2.50
CA GLY A 176 13.67 20.79 -2.05
C GLY A 176 13.54 21.51 -0.71
N MET A 177 12.33 21.65 -0.16
CA MET A 177 12.07 22.28 1.12
C MET A 177 12.04 21.26 2.25
N THR A 178 12.28 21.74 3.48
CA THR A 178 12.09 20.95 4.71
C THR A 178 10.86 21.48 5.41
N GLN A 179 9.95 20.58 5.76
CA GLN A 179 8.71 20.88 6.44
C GLN A 179 8.57 19.99 7.68
N THR A 180 7.67 20.39 8.57
CA THR A 180 7.32 19.65 9.78
C THR A 180 5.83 19.43 9.83
N ILE A 181 5.42 18.30 10.40
CA ILE A 181 4.03 18.03 10.76
C ILE A 181 3.99 17.53 12.21
N ARG A 182 3.07 18.08 13.00
CA ARG A 182 2.83 17.62 14.38
C ARG A 182 1.60 16.74 14.41
N ALA A 183 1.72 15.57 15.04
CA ALA A 183 0.65 14.60 15.12
C ALA A 183 0.54 13.95 16.51
N ARG A 184 -0.66 13.59 16.94
CA ARG A 184 -0.84 12.80 18.18
C ARG A 184 -0.29 11.38 18.04
N TRP A 185 -0.48 10.75 16.88
CA TRP A 185 0.00 9.41 16.58
C TRP A 185 0.89 9.38 15.34
N VAL A 186 1.95 8.57 15.39
CA VAL A 186 2.81 8.27 14.24
C VAL A 186 2.76 6.77 13.97
N VAL A 187 2.38 6.38 12.76
CA VAL A 187 2.33 4.97 12.33
C VAL A 187 3.39 4.71 11.27
N ASP A 188 4.23 3.70 11.50
CA ASP A 188 5.26 3.29 10.53
C ASP A 188 4.72 2.26 9.54
N ALA A 189 4.34 2.73 8.35
CA ALA A 189 3.94 1.90 7.22
C ALA A 189 5.02 1.83 6.12
N SER A 190 6.28 2.15 6.46
CA SER A 190 7.37 2.30 5.49
C SER A 190 7.94 0.95 4.99
N GLY A 191 7.33 -0.15 5.39
CA GLY A 191 7.68 -1.51 5.01
C GLY A 191 9.09 -1.88 5.45
N ARG A 192 9.91 -2.40 4.52
CA ARG A 192 11.32 -2.76 4.79
C ARG A 192 12.15 -1.57 5.26
N ALA A 193 11.72 -0.35 4.95
CA ALA A 193 12.40 0.84 5.41
C ALA A 193 12.14 1.13 6.90
N GLY A 194 11.29 0.41 7.63
CA GLY A 194 11.05 0.50 9.09
C GLY A 194 11.68 1.70 9.80
N ILE A 195 11.20 2.91 9.49
CA ILE A 195 11.80 4.19 9.90
C ILE A 195 11.76 4.32 11.42
N LEU A 196 10.59 4.07 12.01
CA LEU A 196 10.37 4.16 13.45
C LEU A 196 11.03 2.98 14.16
N LYS A 197 10.95 1.77 13.57
CA LYS A 197 11.63 0.57 14.09
C LYS A 197 13.12 0.81 14.30
N ARG A 198 13.81 1.42 13.32
CA ARG A 198 15.25 1.73 13.43
C ARG A 198 15.57 2.80 14.48
N LYS A 199 14.63 3.69 14.79
CA LYS A 199 14.80 4.71 15.83
C LYS A 199 14.62 4.12 17.23
N LEU A 200 13.59 3.28 17.41
CA LEU A 200 13.19 2.75 18.71
C LEU A 200 13.97 1.50 19.15
N VAL A 201 14.40 0.69 18.19
CA VAL A 201 15.11 -0.57 18.48
C VAL A 201 16.51 -0.48 17.88
N PRO A 202 17.58 -0.62 18.69
CA PRO A 202 18.93 -0.84 18.16
C PRO A 202 18.90 -2.10 17.29
N CYS A 203 19.00 -1.92 15.98
CA CYS A 203 18.97 -3.03 15.04
C CYS A 203 20.19 -3.93 15.32
N HIS A 204 19.97 -5.13 15.86
CA HIS A 204 20.99 -6.16 15.80
C HIS A 204 21.23 -6.43 14.31
N ARG A 205 22.37 -5.98 13.79
CA ARG A 205 22.83 -6.37 12.47
C ARG A 205 22.98 -7.89 12.49
N ILE A 206 22.00 -8.60 11.92
CA ILE A 206 22.21 -9.97 11.47
C ILE A 206 23.14 -9.82 10.26
N GLY A 207 24.44 -9.88 10.51
CA GLY A 207 25.42 -9.96 9.44
C GLY A 207 25.18 -11.24 8.68
N LEU A 208 24.74 -11.14 7.43
CA LEU A 208 25.05 -12.19 6.47
C LEU A 208 26.56 -12.15 6.28
N VAL A 209 27.26 -13.06 6.96
CA VAL A 209 28.53 -13.56 6.48
C VAL A 209 28.16 -14.50 5.33
N LEU A 210 28.32 -14.01 4.09
CA LEU A 210 28.51 -14.88 2.92
C LEU A 210 30.01 -15.18 2.82
#